data_AF-A0A530BCP1-F1
#
_entry.id   AF-A0A530BCP1-F1
#
_cell.length_a   1.000
_cell.length_b   1.000
_cell.length_c   1.000
_cell.angle_alpha   90.00
_cell.angle_beta   90.00
_cell.angle_gamma   90.00
#
_symmetry.space_group_name_H-M   'P 1'
#
loop_
_entity.id
_entity.type
_entity.pdbx_description
1 polymer ?
#
loop_
_entity_poly.entity_id
_entity_poly.type
_entity_poly.pdbx_seq_one_letter_code
_entity_poly.pdbx_strand_id
1 'polypeptide(L)'
;MPQHSRKKTIGLLLCLAAVVVLGAGWAWARSDDRSTDNAYVRGDVTGLAPKIAGYVTAVEVRDNQAVRAGDVLFRIDDRDYRARLAQAVANVEAAQARLGNVNAEVQLQHALIR
;
A
#
# COMPACT_ATOMS: atom_id res chain seq x y z
N MET A 1 38.50 0.47 -74.22
CA MET A 1 38.22 -0.60 -73.23
C MET A 1 39.01 -0.36 -71.95
N PRO A 2 38.44 0.20 -70.86
CA PRO A 2 39.12 0.31 -69.57
C PRO A 2 38.53 -0.68 -68.55
N GLN A 3 39.31 -1.70 -68.24
CA GLN A 3 39.00 -2.83 -67.35
C GLN A 3 39.30 -2.56 -65.86
N HIS A 4 39.71 -1.33 -65.52
CA HIS A 4 40.08 -0.93 -64.15
C HIS A 4 38.89 -0.49 -63.28
N SER A 5 37.83 0.08 -63.87
CA SER A 5 36.62 0.51 -63.15
C SER A 5 35.87 -0.68 -62.53
N ARG A 6 35.72 -1.79 -63.26
CA ARG A 6 35.04 -3.00 -62.76
C ARG A 6 35.72 -3.58 -61.53
N LYS A 7 37.05 -3.58 -61.47
CA LYS A 7 37.80 -4.10 -60.30
C LYS A 7 37.60 -3.22 -59.06
N LYS A 8 37.50 -1.89 -59.23
CA LYS A 8 37.19 -0.94 -58.15
C LYS A 8 35.75 -1.05 -57.66
N THR A 9 34.79 -1.20 -58.57
CA THR A 9 33.37 -1.40 -58.19
C THR A 9 33.17 -2.76 -57.51
N ILE A 10 33.87 -3.81 -57.96
CA ILE A 10 33.86 -5.12 -57.28
C ILE A 10 34.46 -5.00 -55.88
N GLY A 11 35.58 -4.29 -55.71
CA GLY A 11 36.18 -4.05 -54.39
C GLY A 11 35.26 -3.25 -53.45
N LEU A 12 34.60 -2.21 -53.96
CA LEU A 12 33.67 -1.39 -53.16
C LEU A 12 32.44 -2.21 -52.71
N LEU A 13 31.88 -3.03 -53.61
CA LEU A 13 30.75 -3.92 -53.29
C LEU A 13 31.15 -4.96 -52.24
N LEU A 14 32.37 -5.51 -52.32
CA LEU A 14 32.91 -6.43 -51.31
C LEU A 14 33.07 -5.76 -49.95
N CYS A 15 33.60 -4.54 -49.89
CA CYS A 15 33.69 -3.78 -48.64
C CYS A 15 32.31 -3.47 -48.04
N LEU A 16 31.36 -3.03 -48.87
CA LEU A 16 30.00 -2.73 -48.40
C LEU A 16 29.30 -3.99 -47.87
N ALA A 17 29.45 -5.11 -48.57
CA ALA A 17 28.93 -6.40 -48.12
C ALA A 17 29.56 -6.82 -46.79
N ALA A 18 30.88 -6.65 -46.63
CA ALA A 18 31.55 -6.92 -45.37
C ALA A 18 31.01 -6.05 -44.22
N VAL A 19 30.79 -4.75 -44.45
CA VAL A 19 30.22 -3.85 -43.44
C VAL A 19 28.80 -4.25 -43.06
N VAL A 20 27.95 -4.61 -44.03
CA VAL A 20 26.57 -5.05 -43.76
C VAL A 20 26.57 -6.35 -42.96
N VAL A 21 27.40 -7.32 -43.31
CA VAL A 21 27.52 -8.60 -42.59
C VAL A 21 28.01 -8.36 -41.16
N LEU A 22 29.04 -7.52 -40.98
CA LEU A 22 29.56 -7.17 -39.67
C LEU A 22 28.53 -6.41 -38.83
N GLY A 23 27.79 -5.48 -39.43
CA GLY A 23 26.75 -4.71 -38.76
C GLY A 23 25.56 -5.56 -38.32
N ALA A 24 25.09 -6.45 -39.19
CA ALA A 24 24.02 -7.39 -38.88
C ALA A 24 24.44 -8.39 -37.79
N GLY A 25 25.68 -8.92 -37.87
CA GLY A 25 26.23 -9.80 -36.84
C GLY A 25 26.37 -9.09 -35.49
N TRP A 26 26.79 -7.83 -35.47
CA TRP A 26 26.92 -7.02 -34.26
C TRP A 26 25.56 -6.70 -33.62
N ALA A 27 24.55 -6.38 -34.42
CA ALA A 27 23.18 -6.15 -33.95
C ALA A 27 22.57 -7.43 -33.39
N TRP A 28 22.73 -8.56 -34.08
CA TRP A 28 22.22 -9.85 -33.63
C TRP A 28 22.90 -10.29 -32.32
N ALA A 29 24.22 -10.13 -32.21
CA ALA A 29 24.98 -10.42 -31.00
C ALA A 29 24.63 -9.51 -29.80
N ARG A 30 24.03 -8.33 -30.04
CA ARG A 30 23.55 -7.41 -29.01
C ARG A 30 22.11 -7.64 -28.59
N SER A 31 21.38 -8.55 -29.23
CA SER A 31 19.99 -8.84 -28.89
C SER A 31 19.96 -9.52 -27.52
N ASP A 32 19.55 -8.79 -26.48
CA ASP A 32 19.53 -9.30 -25.10
C ASP A 32 18.17 -9.91 -24.75
N ASP A 33 17.76 -10.89 -25.55
CA ASP A 33 16.50 -11.59 -25.36
C ASP A 33 16.73 -12.78 -24.41
N ARG A 34 16.42 -12.56 -23.12
CA ARG A 34 16.63 -13.54 -22.05
C ARG A 34 15.29 -14.08 -21.60
N SER A 35 14.92 -15.24 -22.14
CA SER A 35 13.79 -16.03 -21.67
C SER A 35 14.25 -17.00 -20.59
N THR A 36 13.54 -17.06 -19.47
CA THR A 36 13.73 -18.09 -18.44
C THR A 36 12.40 -18.44 -17.82
N ASP A 37 12.18 -19.73 -17.60
CA ASP A 37 10.99 -20.23 -16.91
C ASP A 37 11.10 -20.05 -15.39
N ASN A 38 12.29 -19.68 -14.90
CA ASN A 38 12.60 -19.54 -13.48
C ASN A 38 12.65 -18.06 -13.06
N ALA A 39 11.48 -17.41 -13.04
CA ALA A 39 11.33 -16.04 -12.56
C ALA A 39 10.46 -16.03 -11.29
N TYR A 40 10.97 -15.39 -10.23
CA TYR A 40 10.26 -15.24 -8.95
C TYR A 40 10.11 -13.77 -8.59
N VAL A 41 8.91 -13.36 -8.22
CA VAL A 41 8.64 -12.02 -7.68
C VAL A 41 8.76 -12.08 -6.17
N ARG A 42 9.62 -11.23 -5.60
CA ARG A 42 9.73 -11.05 -4.15
C ARG A 42 8.83 -9.88 -3.75
N GLY A 43 7.88 -10.14 -2.86
CA GLY A 43 7.06 -9.12 -2.22
C GLY A 43 7.28 -9.12 -0.71
N ASP A 44 7.21 -7.95 -0.10
CA ASP A 44 7.21 -7.81 1.35
C ASP A 44 5.79 -8.06 1.87
N VAL A 45 5.62 -9.16 2.61
CA VAL A 45 4.31 -9.55 3.18
C VAL A 45 4.32 -9.23 4.67
N THR A 46 3.42 -8.34 5.09
CA THR A 46 3.20 -8.03 6.51
C THR A 46 1.83 -8.53 6.92
N GLY A 47 1.78 -9.40 7.92
CA GLY A 47 0.51 -9.83 8.52
C GLY A 47 -0.15 -8.69 9.29
N LEU A 48 -1.45 -8.51 9.09
CA LEU A 48 -2.27 -7.55 9.82
C LEU A 48 -3.18 -8.29 10.80
N ALA A 49 -3.26 -7.80 12.03
CA ALA A 49 -4.13 -8.34 13.05
C ALA A 49 -4.88 -7.20 13.77
N PRO A 50 -6.15 -7.41 14.15
CA PRO A 50 -6.87 -6.43 14.94
C PRO A 50 -6.31 -6.37 16.36
N LYS A 51 -6.36 -5.18 16.97
CA LYS A 51 -5.95 -4.96 18.37
C LYS A 51 -6.93 -5.57 19.38
N ILE A 52 -8.14 -5.88 18.94
CA ILE A 52 -9.22 -6.40 19.76
C ILE A 52 -9.73 -7.71 19.18
N ALA A 53 -10.20 -8.61 20.04
CA ALA A 53 -10.92 -9.80 19.63
C ALA A 53 -12.39 -9.46 19.34
N GLY A 54 -12.98 -10.13 18.35
CA GLY A 54 -14.40 -10.00 18.05
C GLY A 54 -14.76 -10.67 16.73
N TYR A 55 -16.06 -10.74 16.45
CA TYR A 55 -16.58 -11.31 15.22
C TYR A 55 -16.48 -10.31 14.07
N VAL A 56 -16.03 -10.76 12.90
CA VAL A 56 -16.01 -9.95 11.68
C VAL A 56 -17.42 -9.85 11.12
N THR A 57 -17.92 -8.63 10.93
CA THR A 57 -19.26 -8.34 10.40
C THR A 57 -19.25 -8.03 8.91
N ALA A 58 -18.16 -7.49 8.39
CA ALA A 58 -17.98 -7.18 6.98
C ALA A 58 -16.51 -7.24 6.58
N VAL A 59 -16.26 -7.64 5.33
CA VAL A 59 -14.96 -7.53 4.66
C VAL A 59 -15.14 -6.56 3.49
N GLU A 60 -14.40 -5.47 3.51
CA GLU A 60 -14.63 -4.30 2.64
C GLU A 60 -13.64 -4.27 1.46
N VAL A 61 -12.81 -5.31 1.33
CA VAL A 61 -11.77 -5.42 0.31
C VAL A 61 -11.89 -6.72 -0.47
N ARG A 62 -11.42 -6.69 -1.71
CA ARG A 62 -11.29 -7.86 -2.59
C ARG A 62 -9.84 -8.33 -2.64
N ASP A 63 -9.67 -9.55 -3.12
CA ASP A 63 -8.33 -10.11 -3.30
C ASP A 63 -7.46 -9.26 -4.24
N ASN A 64 -6.18 -9.11 -3.88
CA ASN A 64 -5.19 -8.28 -4.58
C ASN A 64 -5.59 -6.81 -4.79
N GLN A 65 -6.57 -6.30 -4.05
CA GLN A 65 -6.96 -4.89 -4.13
C GLN A 65 -5.87 -4.00 -3.54
N ALA A 66 -5.46 -2.97 -4.30
CA ALA A 66 -4.59 -1.92 -3.79
C ALA A 66 -5.34 -1.09 -2.73
N VAL A 67 -4.74 -0.94 -1.55
CA VAL A 67 -5.28 -0.19 -0.41
C VAL A 67 -4.25 0.81 0.11
N ARG A 68 -4.72 1.85 0.81
CA ARG A 68 -3.90 2.87 1.44
C ARG A 68 -4.07 2.84 2.96
N ALA A 69 -3.14 3.49 3.66
CA ALA A 69 -3.24 3.64 5.10
C ALA A 69 -4.53 4.41 5.46
N GLY A 70 -5.29 3.85 6.40
CA GLY A 70 -6.59 4.38 6.82
C GLY A 70 -7.79 3.74 6.13
N ASP A 71 -7.59 2.96 5.07
CA ASP A 71 -8.68 2.23 4.43
C ASP A 71 -9.21 1.14 5.37
N VAL A 72 -10.53 1.00 5.40
CA VAL A 72 -11.20 -0.05 6.18
C VAL A 72 -11.08 -1.36 5.42
N LEU A 73 -10.41 -2.35 6.03
CA LEU A 73 -10.26 -3.68 5.43
C LEU A 73 -11.40 -4.62 5.85
N PHE A 74 -11.78 -4.57 7.12
CA PHE A 74 -12.88 -5.36 7.68
C PHE A 74 -13.44 -4.65 8.92
N ARG A 75 -14.67 -5.01 9.29
CA ARG A 75 -15.36 -4.46 10.46
C ARG A 75 -15.56 -5.55 11.50
N ILE A 76 -15.36 -5.20 12.76
CA ILE A 76 -15.61 -6.06 13.92
C ILE A 76 -16.90 -5.62 14.59
N ASP A 77 -17.68 -6.57 15.12
CA ASP A 77 -18.85 -6.30 15.95
C ASP A 77 -18.45 -5.48 17.19
N ASP A 78 -19.01 -4.28 17.32
CA ASP A 78 -18.66 -3.30 18.33
C ASP A 78 -19.69 -3.18 19.46
N ARG A 79 -20.76 -4.01 19.46
CA ARG A 79 -21.89 -3.85 20.40
C ARG A 79 -21.46 -3.86 21.87
N ASP A 80 -20.62 -4.80 22.26
CA ASP A 80 -20.11 -4.90 23.63
C ASP A 80 -19.21 -3.71 23.99
N TYR A 81 -18.42 -3.21 23.04
CA TYR A 81 -17.57 -2.04 23.23
C TYR A 81 -18.40 -0.77 23.38
N ARG A 82 -19.47 -0.62 22.58
CA ARG A 82 -20.42 0.48 22.68
C ARG A 82 -21.17 0.47 24.01
N ALA A 83 -21.59 -0.70 24.49
CA ALA A 83 -22.24 -0.84 25.79
C ALA A 83 -21.30 -0.42 26.94
N ARG A 84 -20.03 -0.87 26.90
CA ARG A 84 -19.02 -0.46 27.89
C ARG A 84 -18.70 1.03 27.84
N LEU A 85 -18.65 1.61 26.64
CA LEU A 85 -18.47 3.06 26.47
C LEU A 85 -19.65 3.82 27.09
N ALA A 86 -20.89 3.42 26.81
CA ALA A 86 -22.08 4.04 27.37
C ALA A 86 -22.09 3.96 28.91
N GLN A 87 -21.71 2.81 29.48
CA GLN A 87 -21.59 2.65 30.93
C GLN A 87 -20.52 3.57 31.51
N ALA A 88 -19.37 3.70 30.86
CA ALA A 88 -18.30 4.59 31.32
C ALA A 88 -18.72 6.06 31.30
N VAL A 89 -19.43 6.49 30.25
CA VAL A 89 -19.99 7.84 30.14
C VAL A 89 -21.01 8.11 31.26
N ALA A 90 -21.96 7.18 31.49
CA ALA A 90 -22.94 7.31 32.56
C ALA A 90 -22.29 7.42 33.95
N ASN A 91 -21.19 6.69 34.19
CA ASN A 91 -20.44 6.78 35.44
C ASN A 91 -19.80 8.18 35.62
N VAL A 92 -19.28 8.78 34.55
CA VAL A 92 -18.73 10.14 34.56
C VAL A 92 -19.82 11.16 34.86
N GLU A 93 -20.97 11.05 34.19
CA GLU A 93 -22.12 11.94 34.41
C GLU A 93 -22.64 11.86 35.86
N ALA A 94 -22.76 10.64 36.40
CA ALA A 94 -23.15 10.43 37.79
C ALA A 94 -22.15 11.08 38.78
N ALA A 95 -20.85 11.00 38.50
CA ALA A 95 -19.83 11.64 39.32
C ALA A 95 -19.90 13.17 39.25
N GLN A 96 -20.13 13.74 38.07
CA GLN A 96 -20.32 15.18 37.89
C GLN A 96 -21.58 15.69 38.63
N ALA A 97 -22.69 14.95 38.54
CA ALA A 97 -23.90 15.27 39.28
C ALA A 97 -23.67 15.27 40.80
N ARG A 98 -22.89 14.31 41.32
CA ARG A 98 -22.51 14.27 42.73
C ARG A 98 -21.68 15.49 43.14
N LEU A 99 -20.71 15.89 42.33
CA LEU A 99 -19.93 17.10 42.59
C LEU A 99 -20.82 18.35 42.61
N GLY A 100 -21.77 18.45 41.67
CA GLY A 100 -22.77 19.52 41.65
C GLY A 100 -23.59 19.58 42.94
N ASN A 101 -24.08 18.43 43.41
CA ASN A 101 -24.85 18.34 44.65
C ASN A 101 -24.01 18.75 45.87
N VAL A 102 -22.77 18.27 45.96
CA VAL A 102 -21.86 18.63 47.06
C VAL A 102 -21.57 20.14 47.05
N ASN A 103 -21.35 20.73 45.88
CA ASN A 103 -21.12 22.17 45.77
C ASN A 103 -22.37 22.99 46.16
N ALA A 104 -23.56 22.54 45.77
CA ALA A 104 -24.82 23.17 46.18
C ALA A 104 -25.02 23.13 47.71
N GLU A 105 -24.70 22.00 48.34
CA GLU A 105 -24.76 21.84 49.81
C GLU A 105 -23.80 22.82 50.52
N VAL A 106 -22.55 22.93 50.04
CA VAL A 106 -21.58 23.89 50.59
C VAL A 106 -22.08 25.33 50.47
N GLN A 107 -22.70 25.70 49.34
CA GLN A 107 -23.27 27.03 49.15
C GLN A 107 -24.41 27.32 50.13
N LEU A 108 -25.29 26.34 50.38
CA LEU A 108 -26.38 26.45 51.36
C LEU A 108 -25.81 26.68 52.77
N GLN A 109 -24.82 25.88 53.18
CA GLN A 109 -24.18 26.01 54.50
C GLN A 109 -23.57 27.39 54.71
N HIS A 110 -22.86 27.91 53.72
CA HIS A 110 -22.26 29.25 53.79
C HIS A 110 -23.32 30.37 53.91
N ALA A 111 -24.49 30.21 53.29
CA ALA A 111 -25.57 31.19 53.38
C ALA A 111 -26.24 31.21 54.76
N LEU A 112 -26.28 30.07 55.46
CA LEU A 112 -26.92 29.94 56.79
C LEU A 112 -26.06 30.44 57.96
N ILE A 113 -24.74 30.57 57.79
CA ILE A 113 -23.80 30.98 58.84
C ILE A 113 -23.62 32.51 58.94
N ARG A 114 -24.27 33.28 58.05
CA ARG A 114 -24.23 34.76 58.05
C ARG A 114 -25.55 35.35 58.53
#